data_AF-A0A9E3TZN3-F1
#
_entry.id   AF-A0A9E3TZN3-F1
#
_cell.length_a   1.000
_cell.length_b   1.000
_cell.length_c   1.000
_cell.angle_alpha   90.00
_cell.angle_beta   90.00
_cell.angle_gamma   90.00
#
_symmetry.space_group_name_H-M   'P 1'
#
loop_
_entity.id
_entity.type
_entity.pdbx_description
1 polymer ?
#
loop_
_entity_poly.entity_id
_entity_poly.type
_entity_poly.pdbx_seq_one_letter_code
_entity_poly.pdbx_strand_id
1 'polypeptide(L)'
;FEFVGQGVKVLSENEMLNERGERVHTGASDELTRRFAHTFTEKFDDLSKKYPVYAELKNIFDLALVAALVRSEDLPTQVDWRLTHFGDDERFAVEMGVAPREVETIINHRVVSGNQILAGVSGGVAFRPQPLVAQSAVKTDASGDLDHGRKEGSAPAALPQGVWWWD
;
A
#
# COMPACT_ATOMS: atom_id res chain seq x y z
N PHE A 1 16.81 -2.47 -7.23
CA PHE A 1 16.11 -1.60 -6.25
C PHE A 1 15.68 -2.47 -5.09
N GLU A 2 15.62 -1.91 -3.88
CA GLU A 2 15.03 -2.55 -2.70
C GLU A 2 14.07 -1.54 -2.05
N PHE A 3 12.95 -2.03 -1.52
CA PHE A 3 12.06 -1.22 -0.71
C PHE A 3 12.36 -1.43 0.76
N VAL A 4 12.65 -0.33 1.47
CA VAL A 4 12.99 -0.35 2.88
C VAL A 4 11.91 0.36 3.68
N GLY A 5 11.38 -0.30 4.70
CA GLY A 5 10.43 0.29 5.64
C GLY A 5 9.09 -0.46 5.72
N GLN A 6 8.12 0.17 6.39
CA GLN A 6 6.92 -0.48 6.89
C GLN A 6 5.83 -0.76 5.84
N GLY A 7 5.92 -0.15 4.65
CA GLY A 7 5.00 -0.32 3.51
C GLY A 7 3.58 0.23 3.72
N VAL A 8 3.00 0.04 4.91
CA VAL A 8 1.65 0.48 5.29
C VAL A 8 1.72 1.24 6.62
N LYS A 9 0.92 2.31 6.72
CA LYS A 9 0.78 3.09 7.96
C LYS A 9 -0.69 3.33 8.25
N VAL A 10 -1.10 3.00 9.47
CA VAL A 10 -2.43 3.35 9.98
C VAL A 10 -2.38 4.79 10.48
N LEU A 11 -3.37 5.58 10.06
CA LEU A 11 -3.58 6.94 10.53
C LEU A 11 -4.86 6.98 11.35
N SER A 12 -4.91 7.90 12.29
CA SER A 12 -6.09 8.17 13.10
C SER A 12 -6.49 9.62 12.96
N GLU A 13 -7.80 9.86 12.93
CA GLU A 13 -8.41 11.18 12.95
C GLU A 13 -9.67 11.11 13.82
N ASN A 14 -9.95 12.18 14.57
CA ASN A 14 -11.18 12.36 15.30
C ASN A 14 -12.22 12.88 14.30
N GLU A 15 -13.13 12.03 13.85
CA GLU A 15 -14.25 12.46 13.00
C GLU A 15 -15.52 12.61 13.84
N MET A 16 -16.29 13.65 13.56
CA MET A 16 -17.61 13.88 14.17
C MET A 16 -18.69 13.80 13.09
N LEU A 17 -19.88 13.32 13.45
CA LEU A 17 -21.07 13.43 12.61
C LEU A 17 -21.84 14.68 13.02
N ASN A 18 -22.17 15.55 12.06
CA ASN A 18 -23.04 16.69 12.32
C ASN A 18 -24.52 16.25 12.41
N GLU A 19 -25.43 17.18 12.71
CA GLU A 19 -26.88 16.90 12.83
C GLU A 19 -27.53 16.35 11.55
N ARG A 20 -26.87 16.47 10.39
CA ARG A 20 -27.29 15.93 9.11
C ARG A 20 -26.68 14.56 8.80
N GLY A 21 -25.87 14.00 9.70
CA GLY A 21 -25.15 12.76 9.49
C GLY A 21 -23.95 12.90 8.55
N GLU A 22 -23.49 14.12 8.28
CA GLU A 22 -22.32 14.37 7.44
C GLU A 22 -21.04 14.33 8.29
N ARG A 23 -19.95 13.85 7.69
CA ARG A 23 -18.65 13.70 8.35
C ARG A 23 -17.91 15.03 8.40
N VAL A 24 -17.41 15.39 9.58
CA VAL A 24 -16.56 16.55 9.81
C VAL A 24 -15.14 16.07 10.13
N HIS A 25 -14.24 16.29 9.18
CA HIS A 25 -12.80 16.05 9.33
C HIS A 25 -12.19 17.13 10.22
N THR A 26 -11.46 16.73 11.27
CA THR A 26 -10.83 17.66 12.22
C THR A 26 -9.32 17.76 12.05
N GLY A 27 -8.69 16.82 11.34
CA GLY A 27 -7.23 16.68 11.22
C GLY A 27 -6.51 16.41 12.54
N ALA A 28 -7.24 16.32 13.65
CA ALA A 28 -6.72 16.06 14.98
C ALA A 28 -7.02 14.62 15.39
N SER A 29 -6.21 14.06 16.27
CA SER A 29 -6.44 12.73 16.84
C SER A 29 -6.18 12.78 18.33
N ASP A 30 -6.99 12.10 19.13
CA ASP A 30 -6.74 12.00 20.57
C ASP A 30 -5.56 11.06 20.87
N GLU A 31 -5.00 11.15 22.07
CA GLU A 31 -3.83 10.34 22.44
C GLU A 31 -4.09 8.84 22.30
N LEU A 32 -5.28 8.38 22.68
CA LEU A 32 -5.66 6.97 22.59
C LEU A 32 -5.77 6.49 21.15
N THR A 33 -6.39 7.28 20.25
CA THR A 33 -6.52 6.91 18.84
C THR A 33 -5.18 6.97 18.11
N ARG A 34 -4.32 7.94 18.43
CA ARG A 34 -2.93 7.97 17.95
C ARG A 34 -2.14 6.75 18.40
N ARG A 35 -2.24 6.39 19.69
CA ARG A 35 -1.53 5.23 20.24
C ARG A 35 -1.99 3.95 19.56
N PHE A 36 -3.30 3.80 19.34
CA PHE A 36 -3.84 2.69 18.57
C PHE A 36 -3.25 2.63 17.16
N ALA A 37 -3.29 3.72 16.40
CA ALA A 37 -2.76 3.75 15.03
C ALA A 37 -1.25 3.45 14.98
N HIS A 38 -0.49 3.98 15.94
CA HIS A 38 0.93 3.71 16.08
C HIS A 38 1.21 2.23 16.38
N THR A 39 0.60 1.69 17.43
CA THR A 39 0.79 0.27 17.81
C THR A 39 0.29 -0.68 16.73
N PHE A 40 -0.82 -0.35 16.05
CA PHE A 40 -1.29 -1.14 14.91
C PHE A 40 -0.25 -1.16 13.80
N THR A 41 0.30 0.01 13.45
CA THR A 41 1.37 0.12 12.46
C THR A 41 2.56 -0.73 12.86
N GLU A 42 3.10 -0.55 14.09
CA GLU A 42 4.22 -1.34 14.62
C GLU A 42 3.96 -2.86 14.61
N LYS A 43 2.71 -3.28 14.84
CA LYS A 43 2.31 -4.69 14.87
C LYS A 43 1.73 -5.20 13.55
N PHE A 44 1.85 -4.43 12.47
CA PHE A 44 1.22 -4.76 11.19
C PHE A 44 1.64 -6.13 10.65
N ASP A 45 2.93 -6.49 10.76
CA ASP A 45 3.43 -7.80 10.31
C ASP A 45 2.87 -8.96 11.16
N ASP A 46 2.79 -8.78 12.48
CA ASP A 46 2.20 -9.78 13.38
C ASP A 46 0.70 -9.93 13.13
N LEU A 47 0.01 -8.82 12.87
CA LEU A 47 -1.41 -8.82 12.48
C LEU A 47 -1.61 -9.50 11.13
N SER A 48 -0.71 -9.30 10.18
CA SER A 48 -0.77 -9.90 8.84
C SER A 48 -0.60 -11.42 8.86
N LYS A 49 0.22 -11.95 9.78
CA LYS A 49 0.33 -13.41 10.02
C LYS A 49 -0.98 -14.02 10.52
N LYS A 50 -1.76 -13.27 11.30
CA LYS A 50 -3.04 -13.72 11.87
C LYS A 50 -4.23 -13.46 10.94
N TYR A 51 -4.22 -12.33 10.24
CA TYR A 51 -5.26 -11.85 9.34
C TYR A 51 -4.64 -11.56 7.97
N PRO A 52 -4.60 -12.54 7.06
CA PRO A 52 -3.90 -12.43 5.77
C PRO A 52 -4.32 -11.24 4.90
N VAL A 53 -5.55 -10.74 5.06
CA VAL A 53 -6.05 -9.54 4.36
C VAL A 53 -5.13 -8.33 4.51
N TYR A 54 -4.43 -8.18 5.64
CA TYR A 54 -3.46 -7.09 5.83
C TYR A 54 -2.18 -7.29 5.02
N ALA A 55 -1.70 -8.54 4.87
CA ALA A 55 -0.61 -8.86 3.95
C ALA A 55 -1.02 -8.62 2.50
N GLU A 56 -2.24 -9.00 2.11
CA GLU A 56 -2.78 -8.77 0.77
C GLU A 56 -2.85 -7.28 0.45
N LEU A 57 -3.32 -6.45 1.38
CA LEU A 57 -3.33 -4.99 1.23
C LEU A 57 -1.91 -4.43 1.04
N LYS A 58 -0.95 -4.89 1.85
CA LYS A 58 0.46 -4.49 1.70
C LYS A 58 1.01 -4.90 0.33
N ASN A 59 0.70 -6.10 -0.15
CA ASN A 59 1.15 -6.58 -1.46
C ASN A 59 0.60 -5.71 -2.61
N ILE A 60 -0.65 -5.25 -2.51
CA ILE A 60 -1.23 -4.33 -3.49
C ILE A 60 -0.47 -3.00 -3.49
N PHE A 61 -0.13 -2.46 -2.32
CA PHE A 61 0.65 -1.22 -2.20
C PHE A 61 2.06 -1.38 -2.76
N ASP A 62 2.74 -2.48 -2.43
CA ASP A 62 4.09 -2.76 -2.91
C ASP A 62 4.09 -2.92 -4.44
N LEU A 63 3.13 -3.66 -5.00
CA LEU A 63 2.99 -3.82 -6.45
C LEU A 63 2.72 -2.48 -7.16
N ALA A 64 1.84 -1.66 -6.59
CA ALA A 64 1.55 -0.34 -7.13
C ALA A 64 2.78 0.59 -7.02
N LEU A 65 3.62 0.43 -6.00
CA LEU A 65 4.89 1.14 -5.86
C LEU A 65 5.91 0.67 -6.91
N VAL A 66 6.04 -0.65 -7.16
CA VAL A 66 6.88 -1.19 -8.26
C VAL A 66 6.43 -0.60 -9.59
N ALA A 67 5.14 -0.64 -9.90
CA ALA A 67 4.60 -0.11 -11.15
C ALA A 67 4.90 1.40 -11.31
N ALA A 68 4.80 2.15 -10.21
CA ALA A 68 5.17 3.57 -10.21
C ALA A 68 6.67 3.78 -10.46
N LEU A 69 7.53 2.97 -9.85
CA LEU A 69 8.98 3.03 -10.02
C LEU A 69 9.41 2.68 -11.44
N VAL A 70 8.86 1.60 -12.01
CA VAL A 70 9.10 1.18 -13.40
C VAL A 70 8.81 2.33 -14.36
N ARG A 71 7.73 3.08 -14.11
CA ARG A 71 7.35 4.23 -14.92
C ARG A 71 8.20 5.48 -14.63
N SER A 72 8.51 5.78 -13.37
CA SER A 72 9.22 7.02 -13.00
C SER A 72 10.68 7.01 -13.47
N GLU A 73 11.32 5.83 -13.46
CA GLU A 73 12.70 5.64 -13.87
C GLU A 73 12.82 5.24 -15.36
N ASP A 74 11.72 5.19 -16.10
CA ASP A 74 11.69 4.76 -17.51
C ASP A 74 12.40 3.42 -17.75
N LEU A 75 12.28 2.48 -16.79
CA LEU A 75 12.96 1.18 -16.85
C LEU A 75 12.63 0.37 -18.11
N PRO A 76 11.39 0.37 -18.65
CA PRO A 76 11.08 -0.36 -19.87
C PRO A 76 11.94 0.09 -21.05
N THR A 77 12.14 1.40 -21.24
CA THR A 77 12.99 1.94 -22.30
C THR A 77 14.45 1.55 -22.11
N GLN A 78 14.94 1.54 -20.87
CA GLN A 78 16.33 1.14 -20.56
C GLN A 78 16.65 -0.32 -20.96
N VAL A 79 15.63 -1.18 -21.07
CA VAL A 79 15.78 -2.60 -21.43
C VAL A 79 15.05 -2.99 -22.72
N ASP A 80 14.64 -2.02 -23.54
CA ASP A 80 13.87 -2.22 -24.79
C ASP A 80 12.58 -3.06 -24.61
N TRP A 81 11.92 -2.92 -23.46
CA TRP A 81 10.62 -3.54 -23.21
C TRP A 81 9.46 -2.61 -23.57
N ARG A 82 8.60 -3.04 -24.49
CA ARG A 82 7.53 -2.22 -25.08
C ARG A 82 6.21 -2.17 -24.30
N LEU A 83 6.07 -2.88 -23.19
CA LEU A 83 4.84 -2.93 -22.37
C LEU A 83 3.52 -3.23 -23.15
N THR A 84 3.58 -3.88 -24.32
CA THR A 84 2.49 -3.93 -25.31
C THR A 84 1.11 -4.33 -24.75
N HIS A 85 1.04 -5.21 -23.74
CA HIS A 85 -0.21 -5.62 -23.08
C HIS A 85 -0.28 -5.22 -21.59
N PHE A 86 0.76 -4.53 -21.08
CA PHE A 86 0.90 -4.18 -19.66
C PHE A 86 0.87 -2.67 -19.40
N GLY A 87 0.93 -1.84 -20.43
CA GLY A 87 0.94 -0.37 -20.32
C GLY A 87 -0.17 0.34 -21.09
N ASP A 88 -1.06 -0.40 -21.74
CA ASP A 88 -2.17 0.12 -22.55
C ASP A 88 -3.46 -0.63 -22.19
N ASP A 89 -4.33 0.04 -21.44
CA ASP A 89 -5.59 -0.50 -20.93
C ASP A 89 -6.55 -0.92 -22.06
N GLU A 90 -6.41 -0.35 -23.26
CA GLU A 90 -7.25 -0.69 -24.42
C GLU A 90 -6.81 -2.00 -25.08
N ARG A 91 -5.53 -2.37 -24.97
CA ARG A 91 -4.97 -3.57 -25.62
C ARG A 91 -5.19 -4.84 -24.82
N PHE A 92 -5.38 -4.73 -23.52
CA PHE A 92 -5.66 -5.86 -22.65
C PHE A 92 -6.56 -5.44 -21.49
N ALA A 93 -7.85 -5.27 -21.78
CA ALA A 93 -8.85 -4.98 -20.76
C ALA A 93 -9.05 -6.21 -19.87
N VAL A 94 -8.77 -6.06 -18.58
CA VAL A 94 -9.11 -7.06 -17.57
C VAL A 94 -10.57 -6.94 -17.16
N GLU A 95 -11.21 -8.07 -16.88
CA GLU A 95 -12.58 -8.07 -16.35
C GLU A 95 -12.57 -7.48 -14.94
N MET A 96 -13.34 -6.40 -14.74
CA MET A 96 -13.49 -5.76 -13.44
C MET A 96 -14.76 -6.25 -12.75
N GLY A 97 -14.62 -6.67 -11.49
CA GLY A 97 -15.77 -6.98 -10.64
C GLY A 97 -16.57 -5.73 -10.23
N VAL A 98 -17.72 -5.95 -9.60
CA VAL A 98 -18.52 -4.86 -9.01
C VAL A 98 -17.83 -4.39 -7.73
N ALA A 99 -17.35 -3.14 -7.73
CA ALA A 99 -16.77 -2.54 -6.54
C ALA A 99 -17.84 -2.38 -5.43
N PRO A 100 -17.59 -2.89 -4.20
CA PRO A 100 -18.52 -2.71 -3.08
C PRO A 100 -18.65 -1.22 -2.77
N ARG A 101 -19.90 -0.74 -2.65
CA ARG A 101 -20.20 0.67 -2.34
C ARG A 101 -20.54 0.91 -0.88
N GLU A 102 -20.89 -0.16 -0.17
CA GLU A 102 -21.34 -0.12 1.21
C GLU A 102 -20.73 -1.29 1.97
N VAL A 103 -20.44 -1.05 3.25
CA VAL A 103 -19.97 -2.07 4.19
C VAL A 103 -20.70 -1.87 5.51
N GLU A 104 -20.92 -2.95 6.26
CA GLU A 104 -21.48 -2.84 7.60
C GLU A 104 -20.59 -1.94 8.47
N THR A 105 -21.18 -0.88 9.03
CA THR A 105 -20.43 0.06 9.86
C THR A 105 -20.26 -0.51 11.26
N ILE A 106 -19.03 -0.46 11.80
CA ILE A 106 -18.80 -0.73 13.21
C ILE A 106 -19.08 0.55 14.00
N ILE A 107 -20.21 0.57 14.72
CA ILE A 107 -20.61 1.68 15.59
C ILE A 107 -20.37 1.29 17.04
N ASN A 108 -19.73 2.19 17.80
CA ASN A 108 -19.68 2.11 19.25
C ASN A 108 -20.62 3.18 19.83
N HIS A 109 -21.68 2.75 20.52
CA HIS A 109 -22.65 3.64 21.14
C HIS A 109 -22.50 3.58 22.67
N ARG A 110 -22.33 4.73 23.32
CA ARG A 110 -22.25 4.83 24.77
C ARG A 110 -23.09 6.00 25.28
N VAL A 111 -23.88 5.75 26.33
CA VAL A 111 -24.59 6.82 27.05
C VAL A 111 -23.77 7.21 28.28
N VAL A 112 -23.40 8.49 28.38
CA VAL A 112 -22.68 9.04 29.55
C VAL A 112 -23.46 10.24 30.06
N SER A 113 -23.93 10.17 31.32
CA SER A 113 -24.63 11.27 32.01
C SER A 113 -25.82 11.87 31.25
N GLY A 114 -26.58 11.03 30.53
CA GLY A 114 -27.75 11.45 29.74
C GLY A 114 -27.45 11.90 28.30
N ASN A 115 -26.17 12.09 27.95
CA ASN A 115 -25.77 12.36 26.57
C ASN A 115 -25.44 11.04 25.84
N GLN A 116 -26.01 10.88 24.65
CA GLN A 116 -25.66 9.80 23.73
C GLN A 116 -24.38 10.17 22.97
N ILE A 117 -23.34 9.35 23.10
CA ILE A 117 -22.12 9.44 22.32
C ILE A 117 -22.17 8.31 21.28
N LEU A 118 -22.29 8.69 20.01
CA LEU A 118 -22.21 7.80 18.88
C LEU A 118 -20.81 7.96 18.25
N ALA A 119 -19.96 6.94 18.38
CA ALA A 119 -18.66 6.90 17.71
C ALA A 119 -18.74 5.93 16.54
N GLY A 120 -18.79 6.47 15.31
CA GLY A 120 -18.63 5.66 14.10
C GLY A 120 -17.15 5.44 13.83
N VAL A 121 -16.72 4.19 13.65
CA VAL A 121 -15.38 3.92 13.10
C VAL A 121 -15.47 4.10 11.60
N SER A 122 -14.98 5.25 11.16
CA SER A 122 -14.95 5.71 9.80
C SER A 122 -13.49 5.78 9.39
N GLY A 123 -13.14 5.17 8.26
CA GLY A 123 -11.77 5.12 7.78
C GLY A 123 -11.74 4.87 6.28
N GLY A 124 -10.55 4.99 5.70
CA GLY A 124 -10.34 4.77 4.28
C GLY A 124 -8.92 4.30 4.00
N VAL A 125 -8.67 3.99 2.73
CA VAL A 125 -7.37 3.57 2.23
C VAL A 125 -6.92 4.60 1.21
N ALA A 126 -5.72 5.14 1.38
CA ALA A 126 -5.13 6.09 0.44
C ALA A 126 -3.73 5.64 0.08
N PHE A 127 -3.40 5.74 -1.22
CA PHE A 127 -2.08 5.39 -1.74
C PHE A 127 -1.62 6.46 -2.73
N ARG A 128 -0.40 6.98 -2.55
CA ARG A 128 0.21 7.99 -3.40
C ARG A 128 1.69 7.63 -3.63
N PRO A 129 2.03 6.94 -4.73
CA PRO A 129 3.38 6.42 -4.92
C PRO A 129 4.38 7.48 -5.40
N GLN A 130 3.93 8.56 -6.03
CA GLN A 130 4.83 9.53 -6.69
C GLN A 130 5.89 10.14 -5.76
N PRO A 131 5.57 10.55 -4.52
CA PRO A 131 6.59 11.05 -3.60
C PRO A 131 7.60 9.98 -3.16
N LEU A 132 7.22 8.70 -3.20
CA LEU A 132 8.04 7.57 -2.76
C LEU A 132 9.03 7.12 -3.84
N VAL A 133 8.77 7.44 -5.11
CA VAL A 133 9.65 7.13 -6.24
C VAL A 133 10.35 8.38 -6.80
N ALA A 134 10.18 9.53 -6.15
CA ALA A 134 10.93 10.73 -6.50
C ALA A 134 12.42 10.53 -6.20
N GLN A 135 13.30 11.17 -6.97
CA GLN A 135 14.76 11.06 -6.79
C GLN A 135 15.21 11.35 -5.35
N SER A 136 14.55 12.26 -4.64
CA SER A 136 14.84 12.59 -3.23
C SER A 136 14.52 11.44 -2.25
N ALA A 137 13.67 10.50 -2.63
CA ALA A 137 13.32 9.32 -1.85
C ALA A 137 14.21 8.10 -2.19
N VAL A 138 14.94 8.15 -3.31
CA VAL A 138 15.83 7.07 -3.76
C VAL A 138 17.25 7.32 -3.23
N LYS A 139 17.84 6.27 -2.64
CA LYS A 139 19.24 6.29 -2.19
C LYS A 139 20.07 5.37 -3.08
N THR A 140 21.23 5.84 -3.49
CA THR A 140 22.21 5.00 -4.19
C THR A 140 22.83 4.02 -3.21
N ASP A 141 22.91 2.76 -3.62
CA ASP A 141 23.61 1.73 -2.87
C ASP A 141 25.13 1.98 -2.94
N ALA A 142 25.71 2.31 -1.78
CA ALA A 142 27.14 2.57 -1.63
C ALA A 142 27.92 1.33 -1.17
N SER A 143 27.26 0.35 -0.55
CA SER A 143 27.89 -0.90 -0.08
C SER A 143 28.02 -1.92 -1.20
N GLY A 144 27.18 -1.82 -2.25
CA GLY A 144 27.16 -2.75 -3.38
C GLY A 144 26.37 -4.02 -3.09
N ASP A 145 25.61 -4.05 -2.00
CA ASP A 145 24.81 -5.20 -1.58
C ASP A 145 23.75 -5.56 -2.64
N LEU A 146 23.16 -4.55 -3.29
CA LEU A 146 22.19 -4.75 -4.36
C LEU A 146 22.82 -5.33 -5.63
N ASP A 147 24.05 -4.94 -5.94
CA ASP A 147 24.78 -5.49 -7.09
C ASP A 147 25.22 -6.93 -6.84
N HIS A 148 25.61 -7.24 -5.60
CA HIS A 148 25.91 -8.61 -5.19
C HIS A 148 24.67 -9.51 -5.30
N GLY A 149 23.54 -9.11 -4.71
CA GLY A 149 22.29 -9.87 -4.80
C GLY A 149 21.81 -10.06 -6.24
N ARG A 150 21.92 -9.03 -7.09
CA ARG A 150 21.60 -9.14 -8.52
C ARG A 150 22.45 -10.19 -9.23
N LYS A 151 23.75 -10.27 -8.92
CA LYS A 151 24.67 -11.24 -9.54
C LYS A 151 24.36 -12.67 -9.10
N GLU A 152 23.95 -12.88 -7.86
CA GLU A 152 23.55 -14.20 -7.37
C GLU A 152 22.27 -14.70 -8.04
N GLY A 153 21.26 -13.85 -8.25
CA GLY A 153 20.02 -14.22 -8.93
C GLY A 153 20.05 -14.14 -10.47
N SER A 154 21.20 -13.81 -11.05
CA SER A 154 21.33 -13.69 -12.50
C SER A 154 21.07 -15.03 -13.19
N ALA A 155 20.46 -14.95 -14.38
CA ALA A 155 20.16 -16.12 -15.19
C ALA A 155 21.37 -17.06 -15.34
N PRO A 156 21.18 -18.38 -15.17
CA PRO A 156 22.24 -19.34 -15.43
C PRO A 156 22.84 -19.14 -16.82
N ALA A 157 24.16 -19.24 -16.93
CA ALA A 157 24.89 -19.03 -18.18
C ALA A 157 24.41 -19.93 -19.34
N ALA A 158 23.80 -21.08 -19.01
CA ALA A 158 23.16 -21.96 -19.97
C ALA A 158 21.74 -22.29 -19.48
N LEU A 159 20.75 -21.62 -20.03
CA LEU A 159 19.34 -21.97 -19.87
C LEU A 159 18.92 -22.95 -20.99
N PRO A 160 18.39 -24.14 -20.66
CA PRO A 160 17.84 -25.04 -21.65
C PRO A 160 16.72 -24.37 -22.46
N GLN A 161 16.59 -24.76 -23.72
CA GLN A 161 15.55 -24.21 -24.59
C GLN A 161 14.15 -24.54 -24.02
N GLY A 162 13.29 -23.53 -23.90
CA GLY A 162 11.93 -23.67 -23.35
C GLY A 162 11.84 -23.56 -21.83
N VAL A 163 12.96 -23.38 -21.13
CA VAL A 163 12.96 -23.13 -19.68
C VAL A 163 12.98 -21.63 -19.43
N TRP A 164 12.08 -21.17 -18.57
CA TRP A 164 12.00 -19.79 -18.14
C TRP A 164 12.72 -19.66 -16.81
N TRP A 165 13.47 -18.57 -16.65
CA TRP A 165 14.12 -18.23 -15.40
C TRP A 165 13.48 -16.97 -14.84
N TRP A 166 13.19 -17.01 -13.54
CA TRP A 166 12.77 -15.86 -12.76
C TRP A 166 13.42 -15.99 -11.38
N ASP A 167 14.22 -15.00 -11.02
CA ASP A 167 14.80 -14.75 -9.69
C ASP A 167 14.87 -13.23 -9.52
#